data_AF-A0A5K0W1N6-F1
#
_entry.id   AF-A0A5K0W1N6-F1
#
_cell.length_a   1.000
_cell.length_b   1.000
_cell.length_c   1.000
_cell.angle_alpha   90.00
_cell.angle_beta   90.00
_cell.angle_gamma   90.00
#
_symmetry.space_group_name_H-M   'P 1'
#
loop_
_entity.id
_entity.type
_entity.pdbx_description
1 polymer ?
#
loop_
_entity_poly.entity_id
_entity_poly.type
_entity_poly.pdbx_seq_one_letter_code
_entity_poly.pdbx_strand_id
1 'polypeptide(L)' 'ISFIGSTEVGRLIMAAAGQSNLKSVTLELGGKSPLIVFDDAD' A
#
# COMPACT_ATOMS: atom_id res chain seq x y z
N ILE A 1 3.32 -13.39 -0.21
CA ILE A 1 4.32 -12.40 0.28
C ILE A 1 3.56 -11.29 0.97
N SER A 2 4.02 -10.82 2.13
CA SER A 2 3.52 -9.60 2.75
C SER A 2 4.58 -8.51 2.61
N PHE A 3 4.20 -7.34 2.11
CA PHE A 3 5.11 -6.21 1.89
C PHE A 3 4.50 -4.92 2.44
N ILE A 4 5.32 -4.15 3.16
CA ILE A 4 5.01 -2.81 3.64
C ILE A 4 6.03 -1.86 3.03
N GLY A 5 5.58 -0.81 2.36
CA GLY A 5 6.52 0.14 1.75
C GLY A 5 5.88 1.13 0.77
N SER A 6 6.68 1.59 -0.20
CA SER A 6 6.21 2.60 -1.14
C SER A 6 5.30 2.02 -2.23
N THR A 7 4.38 2.84 -2.72
CA THR A 7 3.45 2.49 -3.82
C THR A 7 4.18 2.17 -5.13
N GLU A 8 5.36 2.75 -5.35
CA GLU A 8 6.21 2.44 -6.50
C GLU A 8 6.71 1.00 -6.44
N VAL A 9 7.32 0.60 -5.32
CA VAL A 9 7.87 -0.75 -5.16
C VAL A 9 6.76 -1.80 -5.07
N GLY A 10 5.62 -1.47 -4.42
CA GLY A 10 4.45 -2.35 -4.37
C GLY A 10 3.94 -2.77 -5.75
N ARG A 11 3.94 -1.84 -6.72
CA ARG A 11 3.57 -2.15 -8.12
C ARG A 11 4.53 -3.15 -8.78
N LEU A 12 5.84 -3.00 -8.55
CA LEU A 12 6.85 -3.92 -9.07
C LEU A 12 6.67 -5.33 -8.49
N ILE A 13 6.39 -5.42 -7.18
CA ILE A 13 6.16 -6.71 -6.49
C ILE A 13 4.92 -7.41 -7.04
N MET A 14 3.83 -6.68 -7.25
CA MET A 14 2.59 -7.23 -7.80
C MET A 14 2.79 -7.76 -9.22
N ALA A 15 3.49 -6.99 -10.08
CA ALA A 15 3.80 -7.41 -11.44
C ALA A 15 4.68 -8.67 -11.46
N ALA A 16 5.72 -8.72 -10.62
CA ALA A 16 6.60 -9.89 -10.51
C ALA A 16 5.85 -11.13 -10.01
N ALA A 17 4.91 -10.98 -9.06
CA ALA A 17 4.08 -12.09 -8.60
C ALA A 17 3.19 -12.65 -9.72
N GLY A 18 2.59 -11.77 -10.53
CA GLY A 18 1.79 -12.15 -11.70
C GLY A 18 2.57 -12.89 -12.78
N GLN A 19 3.79 -12.42 -13.08
CA GLN A 19 4.64 -13.00 -14.12
C GLN A 19 5.35 -14.29 -13.71
N SER A 20 5.56 -14.51 -12.41
CA SER A 20 6.28 -15.69 -11.92
C SER A 20 5.34 -16.87 -11.73
N ASN A 21 4.59 -16.89 -10.64
CA ASN A 21 3.83 -18.08 -10.26
C ASN A 21 2.48 -17.76 -9.58
N LEU A 22 1.97 -16.54 -9.76
CA LEU A 22 0.72 -16.09 -9.18
C LEU A 22 0.63 -16.31 -7.66
N LYS A 23 1.77 -16.21 -6.96
CA LYS A 23 1.77 -16.29 -5.49
C LYS A 23 0.95 -15.17 -4.89
N SER A 24 0.16 -15.50 -3.88
CA SER A 24 -0.63 -14.52 -3.13
C SER A 24 0.27 -13.43 -2.55
N VAL A 25 -0.14 -12.17 -2.67
CA VAL A 25 0.57 -10.99 -2.19
C VAL A 25 -0.37 -10.06 -1.41
N THR A 26 0.13 -9.54 -0.30
CA THR A 26 -0.49 -8.49 0.52
C THR A 26 0.43 -7.28 0.52
N LEU A 27 -0.11 -6.10 0.24
CA LEU A 27 0.64 -4.86 0.07
C LEU A 27 0.04 -3.76 0.97
N GLU A 28 0.81 -3.28 1.94
CA GLU A 28 0.50 -2.09 2.72
C GLU A 28 1.36 -0.93 2.20
N LEU A 29 0.73 0.00 1.50
CA LEU A 29 1.43 1.01 0.71
C LEU A 29 1.29 2.40 1.31
N GLY A 30 2.02 3.36 0.74
CA GLY A 30 1.96 4.75 1.17
C GLY A 30 0.54 5.31 1.08
N GLY A 31 0.17 6.08 2.11
CA GLY A 31 -1.09 6.83 2.17
C GLY A 31 -0.83 8.29 2.47
N LYS A 32 -1.74 9.16 2.03
CA LYS A 32 -1.78 10.58 2.41
C LYS A 32 -3.04 10.83 3.22
N SER A 33 -3.13 10.19 4.39
CA SER A 33 -4.31 10.27 5.25
C SER A 33 -4.43 11.68 5.83
N PRO A 34 -5.46 12.47 5.45
CA PRO A 34 -5.66 13.79 6.02
C PRO A 34 -6.31 13.66 7.40
N LEU A 35 -6.05 14.66 8.25
CA LEU A 35 -6.75 14.89 9.49
C LEU A 35 -7.26 16.34 9.47
N ILE A 36 -8.56 16.53 9.70
CA ILE A 36 -9.21 17.83 9.75
C ILE A 36 -9.90 17.91 11.11
N VAL A 37 -9.59 18.95 11.87
CA VAL A 37 -10.21 19.24 13.17
C VAL A 37 -10.80 20.65 13.06
N PHE A 38 -12.07 20.78 13.45
CA PHE A 38 -12.79 22.04 13.42
C PHE A 38 -12.68 22.77 14.77
N ASP A 39 -12.96 24.06 14.76
CA ASP A 39 -12.83 24.92 15.96
C ASP A 39 -13.80 24.54 17.09
N ASP A 40 -14.85 23.77 16.79
CA ASP A 40 -15.87 23.27 17.72
C ASP A 40 -15.68 21.80 18.11
N ALA A 41 -14.56 21.19 17.75
CA ALA A 41 -14.22 19.84 18.21
C ALA A 41 -13.98 19.86 19.74
N ASP A 42 -14.67 18.98 20.47
CA ASP A 42 -14.58 18.82 21.93
C ASP A 42 -13.14 18.64 22.47
#